data_AF-A0AA51ZVP4-F1
#
_entry.id   AF-A0AA51ZVP4-F1
#
_cell.length_a   1.000
_cell.length_b   1.000
_cell.length_c   1.000
_cell.angle_alpha   90.00
_cell.angle_beta   90.00
_cell.angle_gamma   90.00
#
_symmetry.space_group_name_H-M   'P 1'
#
loop_
_entity.id
_entity.type
_entity.pdbx_description
1 polymer ?
#
loop_
_entity_poly.entity_id
_entity_poly.type
_entity_poly.pdbx_seq_one_letter_code
_entity_poly.pdbx_strand_id
1 'polypeptide(L)'
;MRYNFLFLLLLLAVFRSYSQDIYGLEKSKKFASYLFKSGQYDLSAMEYERLLFLDEDNDTLKYNLINSYFQNEQIDKALDRTQYLYPSLADLSIRMAELYTQILILGGRFSTFDNEFKELPLKENDKRIYQFHKDFLSQNWEQVKQGTIQLSEDDHPSMGNLLMLYNKHESYKPKKPWVAGLLSAVIPGGGKFYTGNWKDGAFSFIAIGGLAFQSYRGFSKNGVSSASGWIFGAVATGFYAGNIYGSAKSAQVRNTEFWLEIEKDAKDIIRSSY
;
A
#
# COMPACT_ATOMS: atom_id res chain seq x y z
N MET A 1 -31.23 73.64 2.43
CA MET A 1 -30.39 72.86 3.37
C MET A 1 -30.61 71.35 3.33
N ARG A 2 -31.79 70.81 2.97
CA ARG A 2 -32.03 69.34 2.95
C ARG A 2 -31.23 68.53 1.90
N TYR A 3 -30.99 69.08 0.71
CA TYR A 3 -30.27 68.36 -0.35
C TYR A 3 -28.76 68.24 -0.11
N ASN A 4 -28.13 69.22 0.55
CA ASN A 4 -26.70 69.17 0.88
C ASN A 4 -26.38 68.13 1.95
N PHE A 5 -27.31 67.85 2.86
CA PHE A 5 -27.13 66.82 3.88
C PHE A 5 -27.21 65.40 3.30
N LEU A 6 -28.09 65.20 2.31
CA LEU A 6 -28.20 63.93 1.58
C LEU A 6 -26.99 63.66 0.69
N PHE A 7 -26.42 64.72 0.08
CA PHE A 7 -25.20 64.62 -0.71
C PHE A 7 -23.96 64.31 0.15
N LEU A 8 -23.89 64.87 1.36
CA LEU A 8 -22.82 64.59 2.33
C LEU A 8 -22.93 63.15 2.88
N LEU A 9 -24.14 62.65 3.11
CA LEU A 9 -24.40 61.25 3.50
C LEU A 9 -24.05 60.25 2.39
N LEU A 10 -24.30 60.59 1.12
CA LEU A 10 -23.89 59.79 -0.04
C LEU A 10 -22.35 59.76 -0.19
N LEU A 11 -21.67 60.88 0.02
CA LEU A 11 -20.20 60.95 0.00
C LEU A 11 -19.55 60.14 1.13
N LEU A 12 -20.17 60.07 2.32
CA LEU A 12 -19.71 59.26 3.45
C LEU A 12 -19.97 57.76 3.27
N ALA A 13 -20.96 57.36 2.45
CA ALA A 13 -21.23 55.96 2.13
C ALA A 13 -20.26 55.35 1.12
N VAL A 14 -19.57 56.17 0.30
CA VAL A 14 -18.58 55.69 -0.68
C VAL A 14 -17.25 55.33 0.00
N PHE A 15 -16.92 55.94 1.13
CA PHE A 15 -15.72 55.63 1.90
C PHE A 15 -16.00 54.60 2.99
N ARG A 16 -16.09 53.33 2.58
CA ARG A 16 -15.64 52.10 3.31
C ARG A 16 -16.41 50.87 2.84
N SER A 17 -16.28 50.54 1.56
CA SER A 17 -16.34 49.16 1.12
C SER A 17 -14.95 48.74 0.69
N TYR A 18 -14.06 48.49 1.65
CA TYR A 18 -12.94 47.59 1.36
C TYR A 18 -13.58 46.21 1.21
N SER A 19 -13.87 45.81 -0.03
CA SER A 19 -14.03 44.39 -0.31
C SER A 19 -12.78 43.73 0.24
N GLN A 20 -12.90 42.96 1.32
CA GLN A 20 -11.82 42.08 1.69
C GLN A 20 -11.63 41.19 0.48
N ASP A 21 -10.48 41.25 -0.18
CA ASP A 21 -10.18 40.29 -1.22
C ASP A 21 -10.09 38.92 -0.55
N ILE A 22 -11.21 38.19 -0.54
CA ILE A 22 -11.35 36.88 0.08
C ILE A 22 -10.55 35.85 -0.73
N TYR A 23 -10.21 36.19 -1.97
CA TYR A 23 -9.50 35.36 -2.94
C TYR A 23 -8.04 35.79 -3.18
N GLY A 24 -7.52 36.75 -2.42
CA GLY A 24 -6.12 37.18 -2.54
C GLY A 24 -5.16 35.99 -2.44
N LEU A 25 -4.02 36.08 -3.15
CA LEU A 25 -3.05 34.98 -3.30
C LEU A 25 -2.72 34.27 -1.99
N GLU A 26 -2.47 35.04 -0.91
CA GLU A 26 -2.16 34.50 0.42
C GLU A 26 -3.32 33.75 1.07
N LYS A 27 -4.57 34.19 0.87
CA LYS A 27 -5.74 33.46 1.36
C LYS A 27 -5.97 32.18 0.56
N SER A 28 -5.78 32.23 -0.75
CA SER A 28 -5.84 31.06 -1.64
C SER A 28 -4.80 30.00 -1.25
N LYS A 29 -3.55 30.41 -0.94
CA LYS A 29 -2.51 29.50 -0.42
C LYS A 29 -2.91 28.83 0.90
N LYS A 30 -3.49 29.60 1.83
CA LYS A 30 -3.98 29.06 3.11
C LYS A 30 -5.16 28.09 2.92
N PHE A 31 -6.05 28.38 1.97
CA PHE A 31 -7.17 27.51 1.63
C PHE A 31 -6.70 26.19 1.02
N ALA A 32 -5.78 26.22 0.04
CA ALA A 32 -5.17 25.02 -0.53
C ALA A 32 -4.49 24.16 0.56
N SER A 33 -3.72 24.81 1.44
CA SER A 33 -3.09 24.11 2.58
C SER A 33 -4.11 23.52 3.56
N TYR A 34 -5.23 24.21 3.80
CA TYR A 34 -6.32 23.68 4.62
C TYR A 34 -6.95 22.44 3.98
N LEU A 35 -7.23 22.48 2.68
CA LEU A 35 -7.76 21.32 1.94
C LEU A 35 -6.82 20.13 2.06
N PHE A 36 -5.52 20.33 1.85
CA PHE A 36 -4.50 19.30 2.03
C PHE A 36 -4.54 18.69 3.44
N LYS A 37 -4.48 19.53 4.48
CA LYS A 37 -4.49 19.06 5.88
C LYS A 37 -5.78 18.37 6.28
N SER A 38 -6.89 18.68 5.61
CA SER A 38 -8.18 18.03 5.81
C SER A 38 -8.35 16.71 5.03
N GLY A 39 -7.31 16.26 4.30
CA GLY A 39 -7.34 15.05 3.49
C GLY A 39 -8.06 15.20 2.14
N GLN A 40 -8.49 16.42 1.79
CA GLN A 40 -9.14 16.73 0.51
C GLN A 40 -8.08 16.98 -0.57
N TYR A 41 -7.27 15.97 -0.86
CA TYR A 41 -6.08 16.09 -1.70
C TYR A 41 -6.40 16.45 -3.15
N ASP A 42 -7.49 15.93 -3.72
CA ASP A 42 -7.94 16.31 -5.06
C ASP A 42 -8.23 17.81 -5.17
N LEU A 43 -9.01 18.36 -4.24
CA LEU A 43 -9.35 19.79 -4.21
C LEU A 43 -8.12 20.64 -3.92
N SER A 44 -7.24 20.17 -3.03
CA SER A 44 -5.95 20.78 -2.77
C SER A 44 -5.11 20.89 -4.05
N ALA A 45 -4.99 19.80 -4.81
CA ALA A 45 -4.26 19.81 -6.08
C ALA A 45 -4.87 20.79 -7.08
N MET A 46 -6.20 20.83 -7.22
CA MET A 46 -6.89 21.80 -8.10
C MET A 46 -6.60 23.25 -7.70
N GLU A 47 -6.62 23.56 -6.40
CA GLU A 47 -6.29 24.90 -5.92
C GLU A 47 -4.81 25.24 -6.12
N TYR A 48 -3.90 24.28 -5.94
CA TYR A 48 -2.48 24.48 -6.23
C TYR A 48 -2.19 24.64 -7.73
N GLU A 49 -2.90 23.95 -8.62
CA GLU A 49 -2.82 24.21 -10.07
C GLU A 49 -3.24 25.65 -10.39
N ARG A 50 -4.36 26.12 -9.81
CA ARG A 50 -4.80 27.52 -9.99
C ARG A 50 -3.76 28.52 -9.45
N LEU A 51 -3.18 28.23 -8.29
CA LEU A 51 -2.17 29.08 -7.68
C LEU A 51 -0.89 29.13 -8.53
N LEU A 52 -0.50 28.02 -9.12
CA LEU A 52 0.68 27.94 -9.98
C LEU A 52 0.48 28.70 -11.29
N PHE A 53 -0.74 28.76 -11.83
CA PHE A 53 -1.05 29.65 -12.97
C PHE A 53 -0.82 31.14 -12.66
N LEU A 54 -0.89 31.54 -11.39
CA LEU A 54 -0.67 32.94 -10.97
C LEU A 54 0.81 33.23 -10.61
N ASP A 55 1.58 32.20 -10.27
CA ASP A 55 2.95 32.29 -9.76
C ASP A 55 3.71 31.02 -10.17
N GLU A 56 4.03 30.91 -11.46
CA GLU A 56 4.49 29.68 -12.14
C GLU A 56 5.83 29.16 -11.61
N ASP A 57 6.68 30.04 -11.09
CA ASP A 57 8.03 29.72 -10.64
C ASP A 57 8.11 29.39 -9.14
N ASN A 58 6.99 29.35 -8.43
CA ASN A 58 6.98 29.14 -6.99
C ASN A 58 7.19 27.67 -6.61
N ASP A 59 8.41 27.33 -6.19
CA ASP A 59 8.78 25.97 -5.77
C ASP A 59 7.92 25.40 -4.63
N THR A 60 7.44 26.25 -3.72
CA THR A 60 6.55 25.78 -2.64
C THR A 60 5.19 25.37 -3.19
N LEU A 61 4.66 26.09 -4.19
CA LEU A 61 3.40 25.72 -4.86
C LEU A 61 3.59 24.44 -5.68
N LYS A 62 4.69 24.34 -6.45
CA LYS A 62 5.05 23.11 -7.19
C LYS A 62 5.11 21.91 -6.25
N TYR A 63 5.83 22.01 -5.13
CA TYR A 63 5.92 20.94 -4.14
C TYR A 63 4.55 20.51 -3.61
N ASN A 64 3.73 21.48 -3.17
CA ASN A 64 2.44 21.14 -2.57
C ASN A 64 1.46 20.56 -3.59
N LEU A 65 1.54 20.99 -4.86
CA LEU A 65 0.77 20.40 -5.95
C LEU A 65 1.13 18.92 -6.15
N ILE A 66 2.42 18.63 -6.36
CA ILE A 66 2.90 17.26 -6.59
C ILE A 66 2.60 16.38 -5.37
N ASN A 67 2.80 16.90 -4.16
CA ASN A 67 2.49 16.16 -2.94
C ASN A 67 0.98 15.90 -2.82
N SER A 68 0.13 16.85 -3.23
CA SER A 68 -1.33 16.63 -3.25
C SER A 68 -1.71 15.48 -4.19
N TYR A 69 -1.13 15.41 -5.39
CA TYR A 69 -1.35 14.25 -6.27
C TYR A 69 -0.85 12.95 -5.67
N PHE A 70 0.32 12.97 -5.04
CA PHE A 70 0.91 11.80 -4.42
C PHE A 70 0.08 11.26 -3.25
N GLN A 71 -0.36 12.13 -2.34
CA GLN A 71 -1.22 11.75 -1.21
C GLN A 71 -2.60 11.26 -1.68
N ASN A 72 -3.06 11.68 -2.85
CA ASN A 72 -4.28 11.16 -3.47
C ASN A 72 -4.06 9.88 -4.29
N GLU A 73 -2.89 9.24 -4.18
CA GLU A 73 -2.51 8.03 -4.91
C GLU A 73 -2.54 8.17 -6.45
N GLN A 74 -2.55 9.41 -6.95
CA GLN A 74 -2.51 9.73 -8.38
C GLN A 74 -1.05 9.76 -8.86
N ILE A 75 -0.36 8.61 -8.76
CA ILE A 75 1.08 8.47 -9.03
C ILE A 75 1.46 8.98 -10.43
N ASP A 76 0.73 8.56 -11.46
CA ASP A 76 1.06 8.95 -12.85
C ASP A 76 0.93 10.46 -13.06
N LYS A 77 -0.12 11.09 -12.53
CA LYS A 77 -0.26 12.54 -12.60
C LYS A 77 0.84 13.27 -11.83
N ALA A 78 1.23 12.76 -10.66
CA ALA A 78 2.33 13.35 -9.89
C ALA A 78 3.64 13.33 -10.69
N LEU A 79 3.94 12.21 -11.37
CA LEU A 79 5.13 12.06 -12.20
C LEU A 79 5.07 12.93 -13.47
N ASP A 80 3.99 12.83 -14.24
CA ASP A 80 3.80 13.61 -15.47
C ASP A 80 3.88 15.12 -15.18
N ARG A 81 3.25 15.56 -14.09
CA ARG A 81 3.28 16.96 -13.70
C ARG A 81 4.65 17.40 -13.21
N THR A 82 5.37 16.53 -12.49
CA THR A 82 6.76 16.81 -12.10
C THR A 82 7.64 17.01 -13.33
N GLN A 83 7.54 16.11 -14.31
CA GLN A 83 8.31 16.19 -15.56
C GLN A 83 7.97 17.44 -16.38
N TYR A 84 6.69 17.84 -16.41
CA TYR A 84 6.28 19.09 -17.07
C TYR A 84 6.88 20.32 -16.37
N LEU A 85 6.85 20.36 -15.04
CA LEU A 85 7.31 21.51 -14.25
C LEU A 85 8.83 21.60 -14.13
N TYR A 86 9.52 20.47 -14.34
CA TYR A 86 10.97 20.33 -14.26
C TYR A 86 11.47 19.49 -15.45
N PRO A 87 11.78 20.12 -16.60
CA PRO A 87 12.30 19.41 -17.76
C PRO A 87 13.65 18.72 -17.53
N SER A 88 14.40 19.14 -16.51
CA SER A 88 15.67 18.54 -16.08
C SER A 88 15.61 18.17 -14.60
N LEU A 89 16.07 16.96 -14.27
CA LEU A 89 16.13 16.47 -12.90
C LEU A 89 17.13 17.25 -12.02
N ALA A 90 18.13 17.88 -12.64
CA ALA A 90 19.09 18.72 -11.95
C ALA A 90 18.46 20.01 -11.40
N ASP A 91 17.28 20.41 -11.91
CA ASP A 91 16.57 21.61 -11.48
C ASP A 91 15.67 21.35 -10.26
N LEU A 92 15.53 20.10 -9.83
CA LEU A 92 14.76 19.76 -8.64
C LEU A 92 15.46 20.31 -7.38
N SER A 93 14.73 21.06 -6.56
CA SER A 93 15.19 21.31 -5.19
C SER A 93 15.35 20.00 -4.43
N ILE A 94 16.22 19.95 -3.41
CA ILE A 94 16.43 18.74 -2.58
C ILE A 94 15.10 18.17 -2.08
N ARG A 95 14.22 19.05 -1.57
CA ARG A 95 12.90 18.66 -1.06
C ARG A 95 11.99 18.05 -2.14
N MET A 96 12.04 18.59 -3.36
CA MET A 96 11.30 18.01 -4.48
C MET A 96 11.90 16.69 -4.95
N ALA A 97 13.23 16.57 -4.98
CA ALA A 97 13.92 15.32 -5.30
C ALA A 97 13.58 14.21 -4.31
N GLU A 98 13.48 14.51 -3.02
CA GLU A 98 13.02 13.58 -1.98
C GLU A 98 11.58 13.10 -2.27
N LEU A 99 10.65 14.03 -2.51
CA LEU A 99 9.26 13.69 -2.84
C LEU A 99 9.15 12.86 -4.12
N TYR A 100 9.87 13.26 -5.18
CA TYR A 100 9.93 12.51 -6.44
C TYR A 100 10.41 11.08 -6.23
N THR A 101 11.47 10.92 -5.45
CA THR A 101 12.02 9.61 -5.08
C THR A 101 11.00 8.76 -4.33
N GLN A 102 10.29 9.34 -3.37
CA GLN A 102 9.23 8.65 -2.63
C GLN A 102 8.07 8.22 -3.55
N ILE A 103 7.67 9.07 -4.51
CA ILE A 103 6.66 8.73 -5.51
C ILE A 103 7.10 7.52 -6.35
N LEU A 104 8.36 7.49 -6.80
CA LEU A 104 8.89 6.38 -7.58
C LEU A 104 8.90 5.07 -6.78
N ILE A 105 9.37 5.12 -5.53
CA ILE A 105 9.46 3.94 -4.66
C ILE A 105 8.07 3.41 -4.28
N LEU A 106 7.23 4.27 -3.70
CA LEU A 106 5.92 3.88 -3.18
C LEU A 106 4.90 3.62 -4.30
N GLY A 107 5.09 4.26 -5.46
CA GLY A 107 4.35 3.99 -6.70
C GLY A 107 4.86 2.77 -7.47
N GLY A 108 5.92 2.09 -7.01
CA GLY A 108 6.46 0.89 -7.65
C GLY A 108 7.10 1.14 -9.03
N ARG A 109 7.51 2.37 -9.34
CA ARG A 109 8.18 2.77 -10.60
C ARG A 109 9.68 2.51 -10.52
N PHE A 110 10.06 1.27 -10.18
CA PHE A 110 11.45 0.90 -9.92
C PHE A 110 12.37 1.05 -11.13
N SER A 111 11.87 0.81 -12.34
CA SER A 111 12.66 1.00 -13.56
C SER A 111 13.01 2.47 -13.80
N THR A 112 12.07 3.39 -13.56
CA THR A 112 12.32 4.83 -13.64
C THR A 112 13.31 5.26 -12.56
N PHE A 113 13.13 4.76 -11.33
CA PHE A 113 14.08 4.96 -10.25
C PHE A 113 15.51 4.53 -10.66
N ASP A 114 15.70 3.32 -11.17
CA ASP A 114 17.03 2.81 -11.54
C ASP A 114 17.73 3.66 -12.62
N ASN A 115 16.95 4.28 -13.51
CA ASN A 115 17.47 5.11 -14.59
C ASN A 115 17.84 6.53 -14.12
N GLU A 116 16.99 7.14 -13.30
CA GLU A 116 17.03 8.59 -13.03
C GLU A 116 17.66 8.93 -11.67
N PHE A 117 17.60 8.02 -10.70
CA PHE A 117 17.92 8.29 -9.29
C PHE A 117 19.36 8.80 -9.06
N LYS A 118 20.31 8.40 -9.90
CA LYS A 118 21.71 8.83 -9.80
C LYS A 118 21.88 10.33 -10.03
N GLU A 119 21.05 10.90 -10.91
CA GLU A 119 21.11 12.31 -11.33
C GLU A 119 20.41 13.24 -10.34
N LEU A 120 19.63 12.69 -9.39
CA LEU A 120 18.91 13.49 -8.40
C LEU A 120 19.89 14.19 -7.43
N PRO A 121 19.62 15.47 -7.09
CA PRO A 121 20.44 16.27 -6.18
C PRO A 121 20.20 15.90 -4.70
N LEU A 122 20.36 14.62 -4.37
CA LEU A 122 20.22 14.07 -3.02
C LEU A 122 21.59 13.84 -2.38
N LYS A 123 21.65 13.91 -1.04
CA LYS A 123 22.87 13.56 -0.30
C LYS A 123 23.13 12.07 -0.40
N GLU A 124 24.40 11.69 -0.40
CA GLU A 124 24.79 10.28 -0.53
C GLU A 124 24.25 9.37 0.59
N ASN A 125 24.06 9.90 1.82
CA ASN A 125 23.43 9.12 2.89
C ASN A 125 21.96 8.81 2.58
N ASP A 126 21.21 9.83 2.17
CA ASP A 126 19.79 9.70 1.81
C ASP A 126 19.65 8.78 0.60
N LYS A 127 20.59 8.84 -0.36
CA LYS A 127 20.61 7.94 -1.51
C LYS A 127 20.69 6.46 -1.11
N ARG A 128 21.52 6.12 -0.12
CA ARG A 128 21.60 4.74 0.39
C ARG A 128 20.30 4.28 1.03
N ILE A 129 19.63 5.16 1.78
CA ILE A 129 18.35 4.87 2.44
C ILE A 129 17.24 4.63 1.39
N TYR A 130 17.12 5.51 0.40
CA TYR A 130 16.14 5.36 -0.67
C TYR A 130 16.40 4.13 -1.55
N GLN A 131 17.68 3.82 -1.83
CA GLN A 131 18.05 2.57 -2.49
C GLN A 131 17.59 1.36 -1.67
N PHE A 132 17.82 1.37 -0.35
CA PHE A 132 17.37 0.31 0.55
C PHE A 132 15.84 0.17 0.56
N HIS A 133 15.09 1.27 0.63
CA HIS A 133 13.62 1.27 0.52
C HIS A 133 13.15 0.66 -0.80
N LYS A 134 13.79 1.04 -1.91
CA LYS A 134 13.50 0.48 -3.24
C LYS A 134 13.79 -1.01 -3.30
N ASP A 135 14.94 -1.46 -2.78
CA ASP A 135 15.33 -2.87 -2.79
C ASP A 135 14.39 -3.72 -1.93
N PHE A 136 13.88 -3.15 -0.83
CA PHE A 136 12.87 -3.79 -0.01
C PHE A 136 11.55 -3.99 -0.76
N LEU A 137 11.01 -2.91 -1.36
CA LEU A 137 9.72 -2.99 -2.07
C LEU A 137 9.79 -3.74 -3.41
N SER A 138 10.95 -3.76 -4.05
CA SER A 138 11.21 -4.58 -5.24
C SER A 138 11.55 -6.04 -4.91
N GLN A 139 11.57 -6.41 -3.62
CA GLN A 139 11.86 -7.75 -3.11
C GLN A 139 13.25 -8.28 -3.51
N ASN A 140 14.22 -7.38 -3.67
CA ASN A 140 15.60 -7.74 -3.97
C ASN A 140 16.35 -8.11 -2.67
N TRP A 141 15.99 -9.27 -2.09
CA TRP A 141 16.44 -9.68 -0.76
C TRP A 141 17.96 -9.78 -0.60
N GLU A 142 18.69 -10.06 -1.67
CA GLU A 142 20.16 -10.05 -1.66
C GLU A 142 20.69 -8.64 -1.38
N GLN A 143 20.13 -7.61 -2.03
CA GLN A 143 20.52 -6.22 -1.77
C GLN A 143 20.02 -5.71 -0.43
N VAL A 144 18.81 -6.10 -0.01
CA VAL A 144 18.30 -5.79 1.33
C VAL A 144 19.26 -6.30 2.39
N LYS A 145 19.74 -7.55 2.27
CA LYS A 145 20.73 -8.13 3.19
C LYS A 145 22.05 -7.36 3.21
N GLN A 146 22.52 -6.85 2.08
CA GLN A 146 23.72 -5.98 2.08
C GLN A 146 23.44 -4.65 2.78
N GLY A 147 22.27 -4.05 2.53
CA GLY A 147 21.83 -2.83 3.18
C GLY A 147 21.73 -2.97 4.71
N THR A 148 21.28 -4.13 5.23
CA THR A 148 21.21 -4.36 6.68
C THR A 148 22.57 -4.41 7.37
N ILE A 149 23.66 -4.61 6.62
CA ILE A 149 25.04 -4.59 7.14
C ILE A 149 25.62 -3.18 7.09
N GLN A 150 25.18 -2.36 6.13
CA GLN A 150 25.74 -1.05 5.84
C GLN A 150 25.03 0.10 6.55
N LEU A 151 23.75 -0.07 6.90
CA LEU A 151 22.90 0.95 7.49
C LEU A 151 22.57 0.61 8.95
N SER A 152 22.56 1.64 9.80
CA SER A 152 22.17 1.60 11.21
C SER A 152 20.72 2.04 11.41
N GLU A 153 20.12 1.66 12.55
CA GLU A 153 18.82 2.16 12.97
C GLU A 153 18.78 3.70 13.10
N ASP A 154 19.91 4.30 13.45
CA ASP A 154 20.05 5.74 13.63
C ASP A 154 20.10 6.52 12.31
N ASP A 155 20.28 5.84 11.16
CA ASP A 155 20.41 6.51 9.86
C ASP A 155 19.07 7.06 9.37
N HIS A 156 17.95 6.42 9.71
CA HIS A 156 16.61 6.87 9.31
C HIS A 156 15.51 6.26 10.21
N PRO A 157 14.41 6.98 10.52
CA PRO A 157 13.31 6.45 11.34
C PRO A 157 12.68 5.14 10.83
N SER A 158 12.78 4.86 9.54
CA SER A 158 12.28 3.60 8.96
C SER A 158 13.14 2.37 9.31
N MET A 159 14.44 2.56 9.61
CA MET A 159 15.41 1.47 9.59
C MET A 159 15.12 0.40 10.64
N GLY A 160 14.88 0.76 11.90
CA GLY A 160 14.59 -0.22 12.95
C GLY A 160 13.42 -1.15 12.59
N ASN A 161 12.30 -0.57 12.12
CA ASN A 161 11.13 -1.36 11.72
C ASN A 161 11.40 -2.19 10.44
N LEU A 162 12.14 -1.66 9.46
CA LEU A 162 12.50 -2.42 8.25
C LEU A 162 13.47 -3.57 8.56
N LEU A 163 14.40 -3.41 9.50
CA LEU A 163 15.30 -4.46 9.95
C LEU A 163 14.52 -5.57 10.68
N MET A 164 13.57 -5.20 11.55
CA MET A 164 12.65 -6.17 12.16
C MET A 164 11.84 -6.92 11.11
N LEU A 165 11.35 -6.21 10.08
CA LEU A 165 10.59 -6.79 8.98
C LEU A 165 11.44 -7.73 8.12
N TYR A 166 12.70 -7.38 7.86
CA TYR A 166 13.67 -8.24 7.21
C TYR A 166 13.95 -9.52 8.01
N ASN A 167 14.11 -9.43 9.34
CA ASN A 167 14.29 -10.61 10.19
C ASN A 167 13.05 -11.53 10.20
N LYS A 168 11.84 -10.94 10.17
CA LYS A 168 10.58 -11.69 9.99
C LYS A 168 10.55 -12.40 8.64
N HIS A 169 11.03 -11.75 7.58
CA HIS A 169 11.21 -12.36 6.26
C HIS A 169 12.23 -13.52 6.29
N GLU A 170 13.44 -13.31 6.81
CA GLU A 170 14.51 -14.30 6.81
C GLU A 170 14.17 -15.56 7.61
N SER A 171 13.41 -15.41 8.70
CA SER A 171 12.95 -16.54 9.51
C SER A 171 11.77 -17.32 8.90
N TYR A 172 11.12 -16.77 7.87
CA TYR A 172 9.94 -17.39 7.26
C TYR A 172 10.32 -18.58 6.38
N LYS A 173 9.59 -19.69 6.57
CA LYS A 173 9.72 -20.90 5.76
C LYS A 173 8.44 -21.11 4.95
N PRO A 174 8.47 -20.89 3.63
CA PRO A 174 7.32 -21.10 2.77
C PRO A 174 6.75 -22.51 2.91
N LYS A 175 5.43 -22.59 3.01
CA LYS A 175 4.69 -23.85 3.10
C LYS A 175 4.66 -24.53 1.74
N LYS A 176 4.93 -25.84 1.69
CA LYS A 176 4.94 -26.61 0.45
C LYS A 176 3.54 -27.15 0.14
N PRO A 177 2.94 -26.82 -1.01
CA PRO A 177 1.58 -27.29 -1.36
C PRO A 177 1.43 -28.81 -1.38
N TRP A 178 2.42 -29.53 -1.90
CA TRP A 178 2.36 -30.99 -1.96
C TRP A 178 2.44 -31.64 -0.57
N VAL A 179 3.19 -31.05 0.38
CA VAL A 179 3.23 -31.53 1.77
C VAL A 179 1.86 -31.38 2.40
N ALA A 180 1.21 -30.23 2.22
CA ALA A 180 -0.14 -30.01 2.71
C ALA A 180 -1.14 -31.00 2.09
N GLY A 181 -1.05 -31.25 0.78
CA GLY A 181 -1.87 -32.25 0.10
C GLY A 181 -1.68 -33.66 0.68
N LEU A 182 -0.44 -34.13 0.83
CA LEU A 182 -0.12 -35.44 1.39
C LEU A 182 -0.62 -35.60 2.82
N LEU A 183 -0.39 -34.61 3.69
CA LEU A 183 -0.89 -34.63 5.06
C LEU A 183 -2.42 -34.76 5.09
N SER A 184 -3.11 -34.05 4.20
CA SER A 184 -4.56 -34.14 4.05
C SER A 184 -5.07 -35.44 3.41
N ALA A 185 -4.22 -36.13 2.66
CA ALA A 185 -4.51 -37.47 2.17
C ALA A 185 -4.42 -38.49 3.32
N VAL A 186 -3.41 -38.41 4.18
CA VAL A 186 -3.33 -39.33 5.34
C VAL A 186 -4.46 -39.08 6.32
N ILE A 187 -4.70 -37.82 6.68
CA ILE A 187 -5.73 -37.43 7.64
C ILE A 187 -6.50 -36.24 7.06
N PRO A 188 -7.83 -36.33 6.83
CA PRO A 188 -8.61 -35.19 6.36
C PRO A 188 -8.38 -33.94 7.22
N GLY A 189 -8.05 -32.82 6.58
CA GLY A 189 -7.67 -31.57 7.23
C GLY A 189 -6.20 -31.43 7.66
N GLY A 190 -5.37 -32.48 7.59
CA GLY A 190 -3.98 -32.47 8.05
C GLY A 190 -3.12 -31.36 7.42
N GLY A 191 -3.27 -31.11 6.12
CA GLY A 191 -2.59 -30.02 5.44
C GLY A 191 -3.00 -28.63 5.91
N LYS A 192 -4.26 -28.46 6.32
CA LYS A 192 -4.77 -27.18 6.85
C LYS A 192 -4.19 -26.88 8.23
N PHE A 193 -3.97 -27.89 9.07
CA PHE A 193 -3.20 -27.72 10.31
C PHE A 193 -1.75 -27.29 10.03
N TYR A 194 -1.09 -27.90 9.05
CA TYR A 194 0.26 -27.53 8.64
C TYR A 194 0.38 -26.06 8.17
N THR A 195 -0.67 -25.53 7.54
CA THR A 195 -0.72 -24.13 7.08
C THR A 195 -1.23 -23.15 8.14
N GLY A 196 -1.64 -23.64 9.32
CA GLY A 196 -2.17 -22.81 10.42
C GLY A 196 -3.70 -22.61 10.40
N ASN A 197 -4.40 -23.14 9.40
CA ASN A 197 -5.86 -23.04 9.25
C ASN A 197 -6.56 -24.16 10.05
N TRP A 198 -6.35 -24.18 11.35
CA TRP A 198 -6.80 -25.27 12.23
C TRP A 198 -8.33 -25.44 12.25
N LYS A 199 -9.11 -24.34 12.13
CA LYS A 199 -10.57 -24.38 12.09
C LYS A 199 -11.07 -25.18 10.89
N ASP A 200 -10.54 -24.88 9.70
CA ASP A 200 -10.88 -25.60 8.47
C ASP A 200 -10.38 -27.04 8.52
N GLY A 201 -9.23 -27.28 9.15
CA GLY A 201 -8.69 -28.62 9.38
C GLY A 201 -9.64 -29.48 10.22
N ALA A 202 -10.07 -28.96 11.39
CA ALA A 202 -11.00 -29.63 12.29
C ALA A 202 -12.36 -29.90 11.61
N PHE A 203 -12.89 -28.92 10.88
CA PHE A 203 -14.14 -29.11 10.13
C PHE A 203 -14.00 -30.23 9.09
N SER A 204 -12.90 -30.25 8.34
CA SER A 204 -12.65 -31.28 7.32
C SER A 204 -12.56 -32.66 7.94
N PHE A 205 -11.88 -32.79 9.07
CA PHE A 205 -11.78 -34.04 9.83
C PHE A 205 -13.15 -34.56 10.26
N ILE A 206 -13.95 -33.72 10.91
CA ILE A 206 -15.27 -34.10 11.43
C ILE A 206 -16.24 -34.41 10.29
N ALA A 207 -16.30 -33.56 9.26
CA ALA A 207 -17.24 -33.72 8.16
C ALA A 207 -16.94 -34.98 7.34
N ILE A 208 -15.69 -35.13 6.88
CA ILE A 208 -15.29 -36.28 6.05
C ILE A 208 -15.29 -37.56 6.88
N GLY A 209 -14.76 -37.52 8.11
CA GLY A 209 -14.76 -38.65 9.02
C GLY A 209 -16.17 -39.11 9.39
N GLY A 210 -17.09 -38.17 9.64
CA GLY A 210 -18.49 -38.46 9.90
C GLY A 210 -19.19 -39.11 8.71
N LEU A 211 -19.02 -38.57 7.50
CA LEU A 211 -19.57 -39.16 6.27
C LEU A 211 -19.00 -40.54 5.98
N ALA A 212 -17.68 -40.72 6.14
CA ALA A 212 -17.01 -42.00 5.98
C ALA A 212 -17.52 -43.03 7.01
N PHE A 213 -17.72 -42.62 8.26
CA PHE A 213 -18.29 -43.47 9.31
C PHE A 213 -19.73 -43.89 8.99
N GLN A 214 -20.56 -42.96 8.50
CA GLN A 214 -21.93 -43.26 8.08
C GLN A 214 -21.98 -44.22 6.88
N SER A 215 -21.07 -44.03 5.92
CA SER A 215 -20.87 -44.95 4.80
C SER A 215 -20.50 -46.36 5.27
N TYR A 216 -19.49 -46.45 6.14
CA TYR A 216 -19.06 -47.71 6.76
C TYR A 216 -20.21 -48.43 7.45
N ARG A 217 -20.96 -47.74 8.34
CA ARG A 217 -22.13 -48.33 9.00
C ARG A 217 -23.19 -48.81 8.02
N GLY A 218 -23.43 -48.07 6.94
CA GLY A 218 -24.35 -48.45 5.88
C GLY A 218 -23.96 -49.78 5.24
N PHE A 219 -22.69 -49.93 4.85
CA PHE A 219 -22.18 -51.15 4.23
C PHE A 219 -22.05 -52.31 5.21
N SER A 220 -21.65 -52.10 6.46
CA SER A 220 -21.59 -53.17 7.47
C SER A 220 -22.95 -53.79 7.74
N LYS A 221 -24.05 -53.01 7.65
CA LYS A 221 -25.40 -53.51 7.90
C LYS A 221 -26.01 -54.25 6.71
N ASN A 222 -25.90 -53.69 5.50
CA ASN A 222 -26.64 -54.16 4.32
C ASN A 222 -25.73 -54.64 3.17
N GLY A 223 -24.42 -54.71 3.39
CA GLY A 223 -23.44 -55.00 2.34
C GLY A 223 -23.54 -54.01 1.17
N VAL A 224 -23.14 -54.46 -0.02
CA VAL A 224 -23.16 -53.65 -1.26
C VAL A 224 -24.55 -53.17 -1.69
N SER A 225 -25.63 -53.72 -1.12
CA SER A 225 -27.01 -53.29 -1.37
C SER A 225 -27.40 -52.00 -0.62
N SER A 226 -26.50 -51.46 0.21
CA SER A 226 -26.76 -50.27 1.02
C SER A 226 -26.79 -48.98 0.22
N ALA A 227 -27.99 -48.46 -0.07
CA ALA A 227 -28.13 -47.14 -0.72
C ALA A 227 -27.47 -46.02 0.10
N SER A 228 -27.63 -46.02 1.43
CA SER A 228 -27.00 -45.02 2.30
C SER A 228 -25.47 -45.13 2.31
N GLY A 229 -24.93 -46.35 2.27
CA GLY A 229 -23.49 -46.60 2.14
C GLY A 229 -22.91 -45.92 0.90
N TRP A 230 -23.53 -46.15 -0.26
CA TRP A 230 -23.11 -45.54 -1.52
C TRP A 230 -23.26 -44.01 -1.53
N ILE A 231 -24.37 -43.48 -1.03
CA ILE A 231 -24.61 -42.02 -0.98
C ILE A 231 -23.55 -41.34 -0.10
N PHE A 232 -23.41 -41.77 1.15
CA PHE A 232 -22.44 -41.14 2.06
C PHE A 232 -21.00 -41.40 1.61
N GLY A 233 -20.71 -42.56 1.01
CA GLY A 233 -19.42 -42.88 0.43
C GLY A 233 -19.05 -41.94 -0.71
N ALA A 234 -19.93 -41.78 -1.70
CA ALA A 234 -19.69 -40.88 -2.83
C ALA A 234 -19.47 -39.43 -2.37
N VAL A 235 -20.30 -38.96 -1.44
CA VAL A 235 -20.17 -37.61 -0.87
C VAL A 235 -18.87 -37.47 -0.08
N ALA A 236 -18.52 -38.44 0.77
CA ALA A 236 -17.25 -38.47 1.51
C ALA A 236 -16.04 -38.43 0.55
N THR A 237 -16.05 -39.24 -0.52
CA THR A 237 -14.99 -39.26 -1.53
C THR A 237 -14.84 -37.91 -2.22
N GLY A 238 -15.95 -37.29 -2.63
CA GLY A 238 -15.94 -35.95 -3.24
C GLY A 238 -15.33 -34.89 -2.31
N PHE A 239 -15.79 -34.83 -1.06
CA PHE A 239 -15.24 -33.90 -0.07
C PHE A 239 -13.78 -34.21 0.28
N TYR A 240 -13.40 -35.48 0.34
CA TYR A 240 -12.03 -35.90 0.63
C TYR A 240 -11.06 -35.48 -0.47
N ALA A 241 -11.39 -35.70 -1.74
CA ALA A 241 -10.60 -35.22 -2.88
C ALA A 241 -10.51 -33.68 -2.89
N GLY A 242 -11.63 -33.00 -2.65
CA GLY A 242 -11.67 -31.55 -2.51
C GLY A 242 -10.82 -31.02 -1.36
N ASN A 243 -10.79 -31.72 -0.22
CA ASN A 243 -9.95 -31.36 0.92
C ASN A 243 -8.45 -31.47 0.61
N ILE A 244 -8.01 -32.51 -0.11
CA ILE A 244 -6.60 -32.65 -0.51
C ILE A 244 -6.19 -31.47 -1.38
N TYR A 245 -6.97 -31.16 -2.42
CA TYR A 245 -6.71 -30.01 -3.29
C TYR A 245 -6.73 -28.68 -2.50
N GLY A 246 -7.77 -28.47 -1.69
CA GLY A 246 -7.93 -27.26 -0.88
C GLY A 246 -6.80 -27.07 0.13
N SER A 247 -6.20 -28.16 0.63
CA SER A 247 -5.04 -28.09 1.53
C SER A 247 -3.76 -27.71 0.80
N ALA A 248 -3.55 -28.22 -0.43
CA ALA A 248 -2.45 -27.73 -1.26
C ALA A 248 -2.62 -26.24 -1.57
N LYS A 249 -3.85 -25.81 -1.86
CA LYS A 249 -4.18 -24.40 -2.10
C LYS A 249 -3.95 -23.52 -0.86
N SER A 250 -4.31 -23.99 0.35
CA SER A 250 -4.11 -23.22 1.58
C SER A 250 -2.63 -22.89 1.85
N ALA A 251 -1.70 -23.76 1.42
CA ALA A 251 -0.27 -23.48 1.53
C ALA A 251 0.15 -22.32 0.60
N GLN A 252 -0.37 -22.29 -0.63
CA GLN A 252 -0.11 -21.18 -1.56
C GLN A 252 -0.68 -19.86 -1.04
N VAL A 253 -1.91 -19.90 -0.53
CA VAL A 253 -2.58 -18.73 0.06
C VAL A 253 -1.75 -18.20 1.24
N ARG A 254 -1.36 -19.07 2.18
CA ARG A 254 -0.55 -18.68 3.34
C ARG A 254 0.79 -18.04 2.96
N ASN A 255 1.44 -18.54 1.90
CA ASN A 255 2.68 -17.94 1.40
C ASN A 255 2.42 -16.58 0.77
N THR A 256 1.35 -16.46 -0.04
CA THR A 256 0.98 -15.21 -0.71
C THR A 256 0.61 -14.13 0.30
N GLU A 257 -0.20 -14.47 1.30
CA GLU A 257 -0.56 -13.57 2.40
C GLU A 257 0.67 -13.06 3.14
N PHE A 258 1.66 -13.92 3.39
CA PHE A 258 2.90 -13.49 4.03
C PHE A 258 3.64 -12.44 3.19
N TRP A 259 3.77 -12.65 1.88
CA TRP A 259 4.45 -11.68 1.00
C TRP A 259 3.70 -10.35 0.89
N LEU A 260 2.36 -10.40 0.80
CA LEU A 260 1.52 -9.21 0.81
C LEU A 260 1.61 -8.45 2.13
N GLU A 261 1.70 -9.15 3.26
CA GLU A 261 1.91 -8.56 4.58
C GLU A 261 3.27 -7.85 4.65
N ILE A 262 4.35 -8.50 4.20
CA ILE A 262 5.68 -7.89 4.13
C ILE A 262 5.69 -6.63 3.26
N GLU A 263 5.12 -6.68 2.06
CA GLU A 263 5.07 -5.52 1.15
C GLU A 263 4.26 -4.36 1.76
N LYS A 264 3.10 -4.68 2.33
CA LYS A 264 2.23 -3.68 2.98
C LYS A 264 2.92 -3.03 4.17
N ASP A 265 3.45 -3.83 5.09
CA ASP A 265 4.14 -3.35 6.29
C ASP A 265 5.33 -2.45 5.88
N ALA A 266 6.09 -2.83 4.84
CA ALA A 266 7.19 -2.03 4.33
C ALA A 266 6.72 -0.67 3.78
N LYS A 267 5.64 -0.66 2.97
CA LYS A 267 5.05 0.60 2.47
C LYS A 267 4.58 1.50 3.60
N ASP A 268 3.93 0.93 4.61
CA ASP A 268 3.42 1.67 5.76
C ASP A 268 4.57 2.28 6.58
N ILE A 269 5.64 1.50 6.83
CA ILE A 269 6.85 1.99 7.50
C ILE A 269 7.49 3.13 6.72
N ILE A 270 7.70 2.97 5.41
CA ILE A 270 8.33 3.98 4.55
C ILE A 270 7.46 5.25 4.51
N ARG A 271 6.14 5.13 4.26
CA ARG A 271 5.22 6.27 4.25
C ARG A 271 5.23 7.03 5.58
N SER A 272 5.31 6.34 6.71
CA SER A 272 5.28 6.98 8.04
C SER A 272 6.59 7.67 8.44
N SER A 273 7.67 7.43 7.70
CA SER A 273 9.01 7.94 8.01
C SER A 273 9.35 9.29 7.41
N TYR A 274 8.44 9.86 6.60
CA TYR A 274 8.54 11.17 5.94
C TYR A 274 7.33 12.04 6.26
#